data_AF-M0CDS1-F1
#
_entry.id   AF-M0CDS1-F1
#
_cell.length_a   1.000
_cell.length_b   1.000
_cell.length_c   1.000
_cell.angle_alpha   90.00
_cell.angle_beta   90.00
_cell.angle_gamma   90.00
#
_symmetry.space_group_name_H-M   'P 1'
#
loop_
_entity.id
_entity.type
_entity.pdbx_description
1 polymer ?
#
loop_
_entity_poly.entity_id
_entity_poly.type
_entity_poly.pdbx_seq_one_letter_code
_entity_poly.pdbx_strand_id
1 'polypeptide(L)'
;MLAGCSGDGDSTPTSGDGGDGGDGGSDGGDGGDGGDGMSGVNDARFRLFDHADAAPPERHLNPWNPAQTGCWWPGAAIMDRPAAYSPSADEIINVMIEDWEMTDDTTLEATFRDDYTWHNGDQFVAQDYAMEQQIELEILKASAEDGENAHVAMESIEAVDDQLVRVNLHTPYAPKFAMQNTIADYHGNLARGVFTKHDDDQWSDWHDRLRNSSGDDKTAVIEEITTTSYPKITDNPIGHGPFQIADVGDNIIVCELYEDHPNAENINFREFAMRNFPNTNQPVQPYASNQIDATAGGFPVQDDLKGQLPDTHSLYREARSANSLFTFNCGANNDYDTPVNDRNVRKAICHVFNRQGVDQLLQGVKRRFEWPPCRVPGRILELGEHESTEWVQDFEMYGQNNTERAAEYLRKSDFEQDSNGNWLTPDGEQFELGFLNATERVDFQVLQKNLEDFGISVTQESVDTATFDERRQNGEYEMIPDGSSANGITAMWAPGLVVDWLSSLAQFSMEQTIPMPIGDPEGSSGTKDINVAEHIQSWQTTGDSEYHKELMWWWNQHVPEHENMYEPDAGAFNTQNWSLNAAPEITEGIDDALFIATKVGDGISYTGN
;
A
#
# COMPACT_ATOMS: atom_id res chain seq x y z
N MET A 1 -1.06 -0.06 7.35
CA MET A 1 -1.08 0.38 8.75
C MET A 1 -2.49 0.21 9.29
N LEU A 2 -2.66 -0.62 10.33
CA LEU A 2 -3.89 -0.81 11.08
C LEU A 2 -3.62 -0.26 12.48
N ALA A 3 -4.07 0.95 12.78
CA ALA A 3 -4.01 1.52 14.12
C ALA A 3 -5.34 1.22 14.82
N GLY A 4 -5.35 0.21 15.67
CA GLY A 4 -6.51 -0.13 16.51
C GLY A 4 -6.48 0.66 17.82
N CYS A 5 -7.54 1.44 18.08
CA CYS A 5 -7.75 2.11 19.36
C CYS A 5 -8.79 1.35 20.20
N SER A 6 -8.35 0.79 21.32
CA SER A 6 -9.21 0.20 22.36
C SER A 6 -9.70 1.27 23.34
N GLY A 7 -11.02 1.34 23.53
CA GLY A 7 -11.68 2.28 24.43
C GLY A 7 -11.62 1.87 25.90
N ASP A 8 -11.51 2.89 26.76
CA ASP A 8 -11.71 2.77 28.20
C ASP A 8 -13.11 3.26 28.58
N GLY A 9 -13.78 2.47 29.41
CA GLY A 9 -15.10 2.77 29.93
C GLY A 9 -15.05 3.70 31.13
N ASP A 10 -16.07 4.54 31.25
CA ASP A 10 -16.58 4.88 32.57
C ASP A 10 -18.11 4.95 32.57
N SER A 11 -18.63 4.44 33.67
CA SER A 11 -20.02 4.30 34.03
C SER A 11 -20.56 5.58 34.66
N THR A 12 -21.81 5.96 34.36
CA THR A 12 -22.84 6.22 35.39
C THR A 12 -24.21 6.54 34.77
N PRO A 13 -25.32 6.27 35.48
CA PRO A 13 -26.67 6.18 34.93
C PRO A 13 -27.56 7.37 35.30
N THR A 14 -28.53 7.72 34.46
CA THR A 14 -29.78 8.39 34.93
C THR A 14 -30.93 8.31 33.93
N SER A 15 -32.06 7.73 34.38
CA SER A 15 -33.49 8.08 34.17
C SER A 15 -33.97 8.52 32.76
N GLY A 16 -35.01 7.96 32.14
CA GLY A 16 -36.30 7.51 32.69
C GLY A 16 -37.40 8.52 32.27
N ASP A 17 -38.40 8.03 31.50
CA ASP A 17 -39.67 8.66 31.07
C ASP A 17 -39.63 9.76 29.99
N GLY A 18 -40.46 9.79 28.94
CA GLY A 18 -41.58 8.95 28.48
C GLY A 18 -42.43 9.71 27.44
N GLY A 19 -43.20 9.00 26.60
CA GLY A 19 -44.46 9.52 26.02
C GLY A 19 -44.61 9.70 24.50
N ASP A 20 -45.13 8.64 23.85
CA ASP A 20 -46.26 8.55 22.90
C ASP A 20 -46.51 9.47 21.67
N GLY A 21 -46.84 8.79 20.56
CA GLY A 21 -47.82 9.17 19.52
C GLY A 21 -47.19 9.46 18.14
N GLY A 22 -47.62 8.92 17.00
CA GLY A 22 -48.75 8.09 16.59
C GLY A 22 -48.95 8.24 15.07
N ASP A 23 -49.35 7.15 14.42
CA ASP A 23 -50.03 7.01 13.11
C ASP A 23 -49.36 7.46 11.77
N GLY A 24 -49.05 6.46 10.93
CA GLY A 24 -49.94 6.04 9.84
C GLY A 24 -50.04 6.92 8.60
N GLY A 25 -49.44 6.45 7.48
CA GLY A 25 -49.68 7.00 6.14
C GLY A 25 -49.03 6.14 5.06
N SER A 26 -49.79 5.17 4.56
CA SER A 26 -49.54 4.47 3.29
C SER A 26 -49.97 5.38 2.14
N ASP A 27 -49.15 5.52 1.11
CA ASP A 27 -49.62 5.74 -0.26
C ASP A 27 -48.53 5.31 -1.25
N GLY A 28 -48.85 4.28 -2.03
CA GLY A 28 -48.14 3.93 -3.24
C GLY A 28 -48.71 4.69 -4.43
N GLY A 29 -47.89 4.85 -5.47
CA GLY A 29 -48.33 5.38 -6.75
C GLY A 29 -47.17 5.61 -7.70
N ASP A 30 -47.10 4.72 -8.71
CA ASP A 30 -46.68 4.91 -10.10
C ASP A 30 -45.27 5.51 -10.34
N GLY A 31 -44.31 4.79 -10.93
CA GLY A 31 -44.45 4.05 -12.19
C GLY A 31 -44.26 5.03 -13.35
N GLY A 32 -43.02 5.45 -13.61
CA GLY A 32 -42.66 6.40 -14.65
C GLY A 32 -41.48 5.93 -15.49
N ASP A 33 -41.79 5.61 -16.74
CA ASP A 33 -40.99 5.62 -17.97
C ASP A 33 -39.57 5.03 -17.95
N GLY A 34 -39.50 3.77 -18.40
CA GLY A 34 -38.28 3.15 -18.89
C GLY A 34 -37.76 3.90 -20.12
N GLY A 35 -36.62 4.57 -19.94
CA GLY A 35 -35.73 4.91 -21.05
C GLY A 35 -35.28 3.64 -21.75
N ASP A 36 -34.98 3.77 -23.05
CA ASP A 36 -34.46 2.71 -23.91
C ASP A 36 -33.08 2.27 -23.41
N GLY A 37 -33.04 1.50 -22.32
CA GLY A 37 -31.80 1.05 -21.70
C GLY A 37 -30.97 0.21 -22.67
N MET A 38 -29.65 0.34 -22.54
CA MET A 38 -28.68 -0.43 -23.31
C MET A 38 -29.05 -1.94 -23.35
N SER A 39 -29.31 -2.46 -24.55
CA SER A 39 -29.71 -3.86 -24.71
C SER A 39 -28.58 -4.79 -24.28
N GLY A 40 -28.83 -5.65 -23.30
CA GLY A 40 -27.83 -6.59 -22.78
C GLY A 40 -27.36 -6.30 -21.35
N VAL A 41 -27.77 -5.16 -20.77
CA VAL A 41 -27.55 -4.85 -19.35
C VAL A 41 -28.64 -5.50 -18.50
N ASN A 42 -28.24 -6.29 -17.51
CA ASN A 42 -29.14 -6.93 -16.57
C ASN A 42 -29.45 -6.00 -15.39
N ASP A 43 -30.69 -6.04 -14.90
CA ASP A 43 -31.11 -5.39 -13.67
C ASP A 43 -30.54 -6.15 -12.45
N ALA A 44 -29.23 -6.03 -12.26
CA ALA A 44 -28.43 -6.73 -11.25
C ALA A 44 -27.51 -5.73 -10.54
N ARG A 45 -27.31 -5.98 -9.23
CA ARG A 45 -26.50 -5.15 -8.33
C ARG A 45 -25.31 -5.92 -7.79
N PHE A 46 -24.10 -5.52 -8.18
CA PHE A 46 -22.86 -6.01 -7.58
C PHE A 46 -22.62 -5.31 -6.24
N ARG A 47 -22.38 -6.06 -5.16
CA ARG A 47 -22.25 -5.52 -3.80
C ARG A 47 -20.82 -5.72 -3.28
N LEU A 48 -20.08 -4.63 -3.13
CA LEU A 48 -18.75 -4.63 -2.53
C LEU A 48 -18.81 -4.30 -1.03
N PHE A 49 -17.99 -4.97 -0.22
CA PHE A 49 -17.76 -4.55 1.17
C PHE A 49 -17.03 -3.21 1.22
N ASP A 50 -17.58 -2.28 1.96
CA ASP A 50 -17.00 -0.96 2.17
C ASP A 50 -16.36 -0.85 3.57
N HIS A 51 -15.03 -0.82 3.59
CA HIS A 51 -14.19 -0.77 4.79
C HIS A 51 -14.04 0.65 5.38
N ALA A 52 -14.61 1.69 4.74
CA ALA A 52 -14.41 3.05 5.23
C ALA A 52 -15.15 3.29 6.56
N ASP A 53 -14.46 3.93 7.51
CA ASP A 53 -15.00 4.23 8.84
C ASP A 53 -16.10 5.30 8.80
N ALA A 54 -15.97 6.30 7.93
CA ALA A 54 -16.97 7.36 7.77
C ALA A 54 -18.28 6.80 7.19
N ALA A 55 -19.41 7.20 7.76
CA ALA A 55 -20.71 6.81 7.22
C ALA A 55 -20.91 7.42 5.83
N PRO A 56 -21.58 6.72 4.88
CA PRO A 56 -21.77 7.23 3.51
C PRO A 56 -22.20 8.70 3.37
N PRO A 57 -23.18 9.23 4.13
CA PRO A 57 -23.62 10.62 3.95
C PRO A 57 -22.60 11.67 4.39
N GLU A 58 -21.61 11.28 5.19
CA GLU A 58 -20.56 12.17 5.71
C GLU A 58 -19.42 12.36 4.72
N ARG A 59 -19.42 11.63 3.60
CA ARG A 59 -18.28 11.53 2.70
C ARG A 59 -18.24 12.61 1.62
N HIS A 60 -17.05 12.88 1.13
CA HIS A 60 -16.79 13.86 0.08
C HIS A 60 -15.66 13.45 -0.87
N LEU A 61 -15.65 14.05 -2.05
CA LEU A 61 -14.72 13.74 -3.14
C LEU A 61 -13.50 14.66 -3.21
N ASN A 62 -13.26 15.48 -2.19
CA ASN A 62 -12.02 16.26 -2.09
C ASN A 62 -10.79 15.35 -1.97
N PRO A 63 -9.83 15.37 -2.91
CA PRO A 63 -8.62 14.56 -2.81
C PRO A 63 -7.59 15.13 -1.80
N TRP A 64 -7.72 16.39 -1.37
CA TRP A 64 -6.72 17.07 -0.52
C TRP A 64 -7.11 17.18 0.96
N ASN A 65 -8.28 16.68 1.36
CA ASN A 65 -8.67 16.71 2.76
C ASN A 65 -8.17 15.45 3.48
N PRO A 66 -7.26 15.57 4.47
CA PRO A 66 -6.63 14.41 5.10
C PRO A 66 -7.58 13.62 6.02
N ALA A 67 -8.75 14.18 6.37
CA ALA A 67 -9.77 13.44 7.11
C ALA A 67 -10.42 12.34 6.25
N GLN A 68 -10.51 12.58 4.94
CA GLN A 68 -10.97 11.62 3.95
C GLN A 68 -10.48 12.01 2.55
N THR A 69 -9.72 11.13 1.90
CA THR A 69 -9.16 11.40 0.57
C THR A 69 -10.09 10.86 -0.53
N GLY A 70 -10.76 11.75 -1.26
CA GLY A 70 -11.47 11.45 -2.51
C GLY A 70 -12.59 10.40 -2.41
N CYS A 71 -13.18 10.20 -1.22
CA CYS A 71 -14.18 9.15 -0.95
C CYS A 71 -13.74 7.77 -1.46
N TRP A 72 -12.47 7.39 -1.30
CA TRP A 72 -11.82 6.11 -1.71
C TRP A 72 -12.61 5.20 -2.68
N TRP A 73 -13.52 4.35 -2.18
CA TRP A 73 -14.33 3.42 -3.00
C TRP A 73 -15.37 4.09 -3.89
N PRO A 74 -16.28 4.94 -3.38
CA PRO A 74 -17.15 5.70 -4.27
C PRO A 74 -16.40 6.56 -5.29
N GLY A 75 -15.29 7.20 -4.88
CA GLY A 75 -14.43 7.94 -5.81
C GLY A 75 -13.90 7.03 -6.92
N ALA A 76 -13.37 5.86 -6.57
CA ALA A 76 -12.88 4.87 -7.53
C ALA A 76 -13.97 4.31 -8.47
N ALA A 77 -15.23 4.27 -8.03
CA ALA A 77 -16.35 3.82 -8.87
C ALA A 77 -16.73 4.86 -9.93
N ILE A 78 -16.67 6.15 -9.57
CA ILE A 78 -17.21 7.23 -10.41
C ILE A 78 -16.14 8.04 -11.15
N MET A 79 -14.86 7.92 -10.77
CA MET A 79 -13.74 8.61 -11.42
C MET A 79 -12.83 7.58 -12.06
N ASP A 80 -12.40 7.79 -13.30
CA ASP A 80 -11.28 7.06 -13.88
C ASP A 80 -9.95 7.75 -13.57
N ARG A 81 -8.85 6.99 -13.58
CA ARG A 81 -7.50 7.52 -13.45
C ARG A 81 -6.82 7.44 -14.82
N PRO A 82 -5.82 8.27 -15.15
CA PRO A 82 -5.16 8.19 -16.45
C PRO A 82 -4.54 6.81 -16.73
N ALA A 83 -3.81 6.27 -15.77
CA ALA A 83 -3.22 4.94 -15.81
C ALA A 83 -3.09 4.35 -14.39
N ALA A 84 -2.95 3.03 -14.29
CA ALA A 84 -2.69 2.31 -13.04
C ALA A 84 -1.38 1.53 -13.15
N TYR A 85 -0.62 1.43 -12.07
CA TYR A 85 0.52 0.53 -11.98
C TYR A 85 0.13 -0.75 -11.24
N SER A 86 0.51 -1.90 -11.79
CA SER A 86 0.41 -3.22 -11.17
C SER A 86 1.76 -3.63 -10.58
N PRO A 87 1.97 -3.53 -9.25
CA PRO A 87 3.29 -3.77 -8.67
C PRO A 87 3.70 -5.25 -8.63
N SER A 88 2.75 -6.19 -8.71
CA SER A 88 3.07 -7.62 -8.76
C SER A 88 3.46 -8.08 -10.16
N ALA A 89 2.85 -7.51 -11.21
CA ALA A 89 3.19 -7.79 -12.60
C ALA A 89 4.32 -6.88 -13.12
N ASP A 90 4.57 -5.77 -12.42
CA ASP A 90 5.49 -4.70 -12.84
C ASP A 90 5.09 -4.05 -14.18
N GLU A 91 3.78 -3.84 -14.38
CA GLU A 91 3.19 -3.34 -15.63
C GLU A 91 2.35 -2.06 -15.42
N ILE A 92 2.36 -1.19 -16.44
CA ILE A 92 1.49 -0.01 -16.52
C ILE A 92 0.25 -0.37 -17.32
N ILE A 93 -0.91 -0.11 -16.75
CA ILE A 93 -2.23 -0.33 -17.34
C ILE A 93 -2.81 1.03 -17.70
N ASN A 94 -2.87 1.31 -19.00
CA ASN A 94 -3.51 2.52 -19.51
C ASN A 94 -5.03 2.41 -19.30
N VAL A 95 -5.65 3.46 -18.76
CA VAL A 95 -7.10 3.52 -18.53
C VAL A 95 -7.71 4.62 -19.40
N MET A 96 -7.44 5.90 -19.11
CA MET A 96 -7.96 7.02 -19.90
C MET A 96 -6.99 7.50 -20.99
N ILE A 97 -5.73 7.08 -20.93
CA ILE A 97 -4.72 7.45 -21.94
C ILE A 97 -4.64 6.40 -23.04
N GLU A 98 -4.41 6.82 -24.27
CA GLU A 98 -4.14 5.93 -25.40
C GLU A 98 -2.67 5.50 -25.46
N ASP A 99 -1.78 6.47 -25.23
CA ASP A 99 -0.34 6.32 -25.40
C ASP A 99 0.41 7.30 -24.51
N TRP A 100 1.69 7.01 -24.27
CA TRP A 100 2.61 7.87 -23.56
C TRP A 100 4.05 7.63 -24.01
N GLU A 101 4.87 8.67 -24.05
CA GLU A 101 6.27 8.56 -24.43
C GLU A 101 7.16 9.56 -23.70
N MET A 102 8.43 9.18 -23.51
CA MET A 102 9.49 10.11 -23.13
C MET A 102 9.98 10.81 -24.41
N THR A 103 9.66 12.09 -24.58
CA THR A 103 10.08 12.88 -25.76
C THR A 103 11.54 13.34 -25.66
N ASP A 104 12.05 13.45 -24.44
CA ASP A 104 13.46 13.55 -24.08
C ASP A 104 13.71 12.92 -22.69
N ASP A 105 14.91 13.06 -22.14
CA ASP A 105 15.29 12.44 -20.87
C ASP A 105 14.42 12.90 -19.68
N THR A 106 13.79 14.08 -19.76
CA THR A 106 13.05 14.71 -18.64
C THR A 106 11.62 15.11 -18.99
N THR A 107 11.13 14.77 -20.18
CA THR A 107 9.81 15.18 -20.67
C THR A 107 8.97 13.97 -21.01
N LEU A 108 7.93 13.73 -20.22
CA LEU A 108 6.92 12.70 -20.44
C LEU A 108 5.68 13.35 -21.07
N GLU A 109 5.23 12.81 -22.20
CA GLU A 109 3.96 13.18 -22.82
C GLU A 109 2.98 12.01 -22.74
N ALA A 110 1.72 12.30 -22.46
CA ALA A 110 0.64 11.31 -22.44
C ALA A 110 -0.59 11.86 -23.13
N THR A 111 -1.19 11.06 -24.01
CA THR A 111 -2.37 11.44 -24.80
C THR A 111 -3.60 10.78 -24.22
N PHE A 112 -4.58 11.59 -23.82
CA PHE A 112 -5.90 11.15 -23.38
C PHE A 112 -6.77 10.77 -24.58
N ARG A 113 -7.59 9.74 -24.38
CA ARG A 113 -8.62 9.34 -25.34
C ARG A 113 -9.70 10.41 -25.46
N ASP A 114 -10.25 10.58 -26.65
CA ASP A 114 -11.33 11.55 -26.93
C ASP A 114 -12.74 11.01 -26.65
N ASP A 115 -12.88 9.73 -26.30
CA ASP A 115 -14.18 9.09 -26.06
C ASP A 115 -14.66 9.16 -24.61
N TYR A 116 -13.90 9.82 -23.72
CA TYR A 116 -14.30 10.05 -22.34
C TYR A 116 -15.12 11.33 -22.17
N THR A 117 -16.23 11.21 -21.46
CA THR A 117 -17.07 12.34 -21.04
C THR A 117 -17.27 12.32 -19.53
N TRP A 118 -17.48 13.50 -18.96
CA TRP A 118 -18.07 13.64 -17.64
C TRP A 118 -19.53 13.14 -17.68
N HIS A 119 -20.07 12.69 -16.55
CA HIS A 119 -21.43 12.12 -16.46
C HIS A 119 -22.54 13.09 -16.90
N ASN A 120 -22.26 14.39 -16.93
CA ASN A 120 -23.16 15.41 -17.45
C ASN A 120 -23.11 15.58 -19.00
N GLY A 121 -22.25 14.82 -19.69
CA GLY A 121 -22.05 14.84 -21.13
C GLY A 121 -20.98 15.82 -21.63
N ASP A 122 -20.33 16.57 -20.75
CA ASP A 122 -19.21 17.43 -21.14
C ASP A 122 -17.98 16.57 -21.49
N GLN A 123 -17.21 17.00 -22.49
CA GLN A 123 -15.99 16.31 -22.89
C GLN A 123 -14.96 16.34 -21.75
N PHE A 124 -14.34 15.19 -21.44
CA PHE A 124 -13.14 15.17 -20.61
C PHE A 124 -11.94 15.64 -21.44
N VAL A 125 -11.12 16.54 -20.88
CA VAL A 125 -9.94 17.09 -21.56
C VAL A 125 -8.70 17.05 -20.67
N ALA A 126 -7.52 17.06 -21.28
CA ALA A 126 -6.22 17.08 -20.60
C ALA A 126 -6.10 18.18 -19.52
N GLN A 127 -6.79 19.31 -19.70
CA GLN A 127 -6.83 20.40 -18.72
C GLN A 127 -7.46 19.98 -17.37
N ASP A 128 -8.40 19.02 -17.35
CA ASP A 128 -8.99 18.49 -16.12
C ASP A 128 -7.90 17.87 -15.22
N TYR A 129 -7.07 16.99 -15.81
CA TYR A 129 -5.95 16.34 -15.11
C TYR A 129 -4.82 17.33 -14.80
N ALA A 130 -4.44 18.18 -15.76
CA ALA A 130 -3.37 19.15 -15.54
C ALA A 130 -3.70 20.14 -14.41
N MET A 131 -4.96 20.56 -14.28
CA MET A 131 -5.41 21.43 -13.19
C MET A 131 -5.27 20.75 -11.83
N GLU A 132 -5.70 19.49 -11.70
CA GLU A 132 -5.56 18.71 -10.47
C GLU A 132 -4.10 18.62 -10.01
N GLN A 133 -3.22 18.20 -10.91
CA GLN A 133 -1.81 18.05 -10.62
C GLN A 133 -1.13 19.39 -10.31
N GLN A 134 -1.58 20.48 -10.93
CA GLN A 134 -1.10 21.82 -10.58
C GLN A 134 -1.55 22.26 -9.18
N ILE A 135 -2.76 21.92 -8.74
CA ILE A 135 -3.21 22.17 -7.35
C ILE A 135 -2.32 21.39 -6.38
N GLU A 136 -2.14 20.09 -6.61
CA GLU A 136 -1.27 19.21 -5.81
C GLU A 136 0.13 19.80 -5.67
N LEU A 137 0.77 20.17 -6.79
CA LEU A 137 2.10 20.78 -6.79
C LEU A 137 2.16 22.07 -5.98
N GLU A 138 1.14 22.93 -6.03
CA GLU A 138 1.13 24.17 -5.25
C GLU A 138 0.93 23.95 -3.74
N ILE A 139 0.19 22.91 -3.35
CA ILE A 139 0.03 22.48 -1.96
C ILE A 139 1.35 21.88 -1.44
N LEU A 140 1.96 20.97 -2.20
CA LEU A 140 3.25 20.36 -1.85
C LEU A 140 4.35 21.42 -1.70
N LYS A 141 4.44 22.39 -2.62
CA LYS A 141 5.42 23.49 -2.54
C LYS A 141 5.29 24.34 -1.29
N ALA A 142 4.10 24.46 -0.71
CA ALA A 142 3.89 25.21 0.53
C ALA A 142 4.39 24.46 1.77
N SER A 143 4.55 23.14 1.68
CA SER A 143 5.01 22.27 2.76
C SER A 143 6.47 21.83 2.59
N ALA A 144 7.05 22.01 1.40
CA ALA A 144 8.43 21.63 1.10
C ALA A 144 9.46 22.53 1.79
N GLU A 145 10.58 21.94 2.21
CA GLU A 145 11.71 22.70 2.77
C GLU A 145 12.48 23.46 1.68
N ASP A 146 13.18 24.53 2.08
CA ASP A 146 13.97 25.37 1.18
C ASP A 146 15.04 24.53 0.44
N GLY A 147 14.85 24.35 -0.87
CA GLY A 147 15.79 23.64 -1.74
C GLY A 147 15.43 22.18 -2.02
N GLU A 148 14.32 21.68 -1.47
CA GLU A 148 13.77 20.36 -1.80
C GLU A 148 12.78 20.43 -2.97
N ASN A 149 12.67 19.32 -3.70
CA ASN A 149 11.63 19.18 -4.72
C ASN A 149 10.29 18.94 -4.02
N ALA A 150 9.29 19.75 -4.34
CA ALA A 150 7.95 19.61 -3.74
C ALA A 150 7.30 18.26 -4.06
N HIS A 151 7.46 17.77 -5.29
CA HIS A 151 7.05 16.44 -5.70
C HIS A 151 8.30 15.62 -6.05
N VAL A 152 8.27 14.33 -5.71
CA VAL A 152 9.40 13.39 -5.86
C VAL A 152 9.91 13.22 -7.30
N ALA A 153 9.16 13.66 -8.31
CA ALA A 153 9.44 13.40 -9.71
C ALA A 153 8.97 14.54 -10.62
N MET A 154 7.71 14.97 -10.47
CA MET A 154 7.11 16.01 -11.29
C MET A 154 7.60 17.41 -10.92
N GLU A 155 8.23 18.10 -11.87
CA GLU A 155 8.58 19.53 -11.73
C GLU A 155 7.38 20.42 -12.11
N SER A 156 6.73 20.08 -13.22
CA SER A 156 5.57 20.81 -13.72
C SER A 156 4.76 19.95 -14.69
N ILE A 157 3.54 20.39 -14.94
CA ILE A 157 2.62 19.77 -15.89
C ILE A 157 1.81 20.85 -16.60
N GLU A 158 1.57 20.65 -17.89
CA GLU A 158 0.71 21.50 -18.72
C GLU A 158 -0.16 20.65 -19.65
N ALA A 159 -1.39 21.11 -19.91
CA ALA A 159 -2.17 20.63 -21.04
C ALA A 159 -1.69 21.39 -22.29
N VAL A 160 -1.11 20.66 -23.24
CA VAL A 160 -0.59 21.22 -24.50
C VAL A 160 -1.74 21.50 -25.48
N ASP A 161 -2.74 20.64 -25.45
CA ASP A 161 -4.04 20.79 -26.13
C ASP A 161 -5.13 20.01 -25.35
N ASP A 162 -6.29 19.76 -25.97
CA ASP A 162 -7.43 19.10 -25.33
C ASP A 162 -7.16 17.64 -24.93
N GLN A 163 -6.16 16.98 -25.51
CA GLN A 163 -5.86 15.56 -25.28
C GLN A 163 -4.44 15.32 -24.73
N LEU A 164 -3.49 16.20 -25.02
CA LEU A 164 -2.09 15.98 -24.67
C LEU A 164 -1.71 16.70 -23.37
N VAL A 165 -1.22 15.95 -22.39
CA VAL A 165 -0.49 16.52 -21.25
C VAL A 165 1.01 16.33 -21.44
N ARG A 166 1.78 17.35 -21.01
CA ARG A 166 3.23 17.29 -20.90
C ARG A 166 3.63 17.44 -19.44
N VAL A 167 4.38 16.47 -18.94
CA VAL A 167 4.97 16.44 -17.60
C VAL A 167 6.47 16.65 -17.73
N ASN A 168 6.99 17.69 -17.08
CA ASN A 168 8.45 17.91 -16.94
C ASN A 168 8.91 17.29 -15.63
N LEU A 169 10.01 16.55 -15.66
CA LEU A 169 10.54 15.77 -14.54
C LEU A 169 11.82 16.40 -13.99
N HIS A 170 11.98 16.36 -12.66
CA HIS A 170 13.23 16.75 -12.00
C HIS A 170 14.40 15.81 -12.31
N THR A 171 14.09 14.53 -12.56
CA THR A 171 15.07 13.44 -12.71
C THR A 171 14.81 12.71 -14.02
N PRO A 172 15.87 12.31 -14.76
CA PRO A 172 15.71 11.59 -16.01
C PRO A 172 15.40 10.12 -15.78
N TYR A 173 14.16 9.83 -15.42
CA TYR A 173 13.70 8.47 -15.16
C TYR A 173 13.67 7.61 -16.43
N ALA A 174 13.95 6.32 -16.29
CA ALA A 174 13.60 5.37 -17.34
C ALA A 174 12.07 5.38 -17.54
N PRO A 175 11.55 5.14 -18.76
CA PRO A 175 10.15 5.42 -19.11
C PRO A 175 9.12 4.85 -18.12
N LYS A 176 9.28 3.60 -17.68
CA LYS A 176 8.39 2.96 -16.70
C LYS A 176 8.36 3.70 -15.36
N PHE A 177 9.53 4.11 -14.85
CA PHE A 177 9.63 4.83 -13.58
C PHE A 177 9.12 6.26 -13.68
N ALA A 178 9.20 6.90 -14.85
CA ALA A 178 8.54 8.18 -15.09
C ALA A 178 7.02 8.04 -14.89
N MET A 179 6.39 7.03 -15.49
CA MET A 179 4.97 6.74 -15.31
C MET A 179 4.63 6.39 -13.85
N GLN A 180 5.39 5.49 -13.22
CA GLN A 180 5.16 5.06 -11.83
C GLN A 180 5.25 6.20 -10.82
N ASN A 181 6.10 7.21 -11.06
CA ASN A 181 6.26 8.33 -10.14
C ASN A 181 5.44 9.56 -10.54
N THR A 182 4.57 9.47 -11.56
CA THR A 182 3.72 10.60 -12.00
C THR A 182 2.30 10.15 -12.33
N ILE A 183 2.04 9.72 -13.56
CA ILE A 183 0.69 9.48 -14.10
C ILE A 183 0.04 8.21 -13.53
N ALA A 184 0.84 7.17 -13.28
CA ALA A 184 0.40 5.87 -12.78
C ALA A 184 0.78 5.68 -11.30
N ASP A 185 0.87 6.76 -10.52
CA ASP A 185 1.38 6.72 -9.16
C ASP A 185 0.64 5.69 -8.28
N TYR A 186 1.44 4.87 -7.60
CA TYR A 186 1.01 3.82 -6.70
C TYR A 186 1.44 4.18 -5.28
N HIS A 187 0.78 5.17 -4.67
CA HIS A 187 0.89 5.43 -3.24
C HIS A 187 -0.45 5.25 -2.53
N GLY A 188 -0.38 4.72 -1.30
CA GLY A 188 -1.49 4.15 -0.52
C GLY A 188 -2.82 4.91 -0.58
N ASN A 189 -3.04 5.83 0.37
CA ASN A 189 -4.31 6.54 0.60
C ASN A 189 -4.64 7.60 -0.47
N LEU A 190 -4.06 7.53 -1.67
CA LEU A 190 -4.36 8.49 -2.74
C LEU A 190 -5.79 8.33 -3.25
N ALA A 191 -6.38 9.46 -3.63
CA ALA A 191 -7.64 9.48 -4.36
C ALA A 191 -7.48 8.73 -5.70
N ARG A 192 -8.51 8.02 -6.13
CA ARG A 192 -8.46 7.15 -7.31
C ARG A 192 -9.18 7.79 -8.50
N GLY A 193 -8.51 8.69 -9.20
CA GLY A 193 -9.00 9.29 -10.44
C GLY A 193 -8.74 10.78 -10.57
N VAL A 194 -9.39 11.42 -11.55
CA VAL A 194 -9.35 12.88 -11.76
C VAL A 194 -10.64 13.50 -11.22
N PHE A 195 -10.55 14.29 -10.17
CA PHE A 195 -11.65 14.86 -9.39
C PHE A 195 -11.97 16.31 -9.78
N THR A 196 -11.04 17.00 -10.43
CA THR A 196 -11.21 18.41 -10.77
C THR A 196 -11.62 18.62 -12.22
N LYS A 197 -12.88 18.95 -12.44
CA LYS A 197 -13.35 19.44 -13.75
C LYS A 197 -12.91 20.89 -13.93
N HIS A 198 -12.24 21.20 -15.04
CA HIS A 198 -11.55 22.47 -15.25
C HIS A 198 -12.45 23.71 -15.31
N ASP A 199 -13.73 23.54 -15.64
CA ASP A 199 -14.74 24.59 -15.73
C ASP A 199 -15.75 24.55 -14.55
N ASP A 200 -15.50 23.72 -13.54
CA ASP A 200 -16.20 23.82 -12.26
C ASP A 200 -15.80 25.11 -11.55
N ASP A 201 -16.79 25.94 -11.21
CA ASP A 201 -16.59 27.27 -10.62
C ASP A 201 -15.69 27.22 -9.36
N GLN A 202 -15.82 26.17 -8.53
CA GLN A 202 -15.11 26.06 -7.27
C GLN A 202 -13.67 25.58 -7.47
N TRP A 203 -13.47 24.53 -8.26
CA TRP A 203 -12.12 24.03 -8.57
C TRP A 203 -11.30 25.05 -9.36
N SER A 204 -11.92 25.73 -10.35
CA SER A 204 -11.27 26.78 -11.12
C SER A 204 -10.91 28.00 -10.25
N ASP A 205 -11.78 28.45 -9.34
CA ASP A 205 -11.46 29.56 -8.42
C ASP A 205 -10.27 29.22 -7.51
N TRP A 206 -10.24 28.01 -6.94
CA TRP A 206 -9.14 27.57 -6.10
C TRP A 206 -7.83 27.44 -6.86
N HIS A 207 -7.85 26.86 -8.06
CA HIS A 207 -6.68 26.78 -8.94
C HIS A 207 -6.13 28.18 -9.25
N ASP A 208 -6.99 29.11 -9.68
CA ASP A 208 -6.60 30.48 -10.00
C ASP A 208 -6.04 31.20 -8.78
N ARG A 209 -6.70 31.11 -7.63
CA ARG A 209 -6.25 31.74 -6.38
C ARG A 209 -4.92 31.15 -5.92
N LEU A 210 -4.73 29.83 -5.95
CA LEU A 210 -3.46 29.20 -5.57
C LEU A 210 -2.29 29.70 -6.41
N ARG A 211 -2.48 29.82 -7.72
CA ARG A 211 -1.42 30.19 -8.65
C ARG A 211 -1.11 31.69 -8.67
N ASN A 212 -2.09 32.53 -8.32
CA ASN A 212 -1.95 33.98 -8.39
C ASN A 212 -1.79 34.66 -7.01
N SER A 213 -1.88 33.92 -5.91
CA SER A 213 -1.65 34.41 -4.55
C SER A 213 -0.25 34.08 -4.04
N SER A 214 0.16 34.74 -2.95
CA SER A 214 1.45 34.51 -2.29
C SER A 214 1.36 34.85 -0.80
N GLY A 215 2.29 34.31 0.01
CA GLY A 215 2.28 34.54 1.46
C GLY A 215 0.99 34.06 2.12
N ASP A 216 0.50 34.83 3.10
CA ASP A 216 -0.68 34.49 3.91
C ASP A 216 -1.94 34.21 3.07
N ASP A 217 -2.11 34.91 1.94
CA ASP A 217 -3.26 34.69 1.05
C ASP A 217 -3.24 33.29 0.43
N LYS A 218 -2.05 32.80 0.04
CA LYS A 218 -1.91 31.44 -0.51
C LYS A 218 -2.13 30.38 0.56
N THR A 219 -1.58 30.60 1.76
CA THR A 219 -1.80 29.73 2.91
C THR A 219 -3.28 29.58 3.24
N ALA A 220 -4.05 30.67 3.19
CA ALA A 220 -5.49 30.63 3.42
C ALA A 220 -6.25 29.80 2.36
N VAL A 221 -5.84 29.85 1.09
CA VAL A 221 -6.44 29.03 0.03
C VAL A 221 -6.12 27.54 0.25
N ILE A 222 -4.88 27.22 0.62
CA ILE A 222 -4.48 25.84 0.94
C ILE A 222 -5.27 25.31 2.13
N GLU A 223 -5.44 26.12 3.19
CA GLU A 223 -6.27 25.74 4.34
C GLU A 223 -7.73 25.49 3.92
N GLU A 224 -8.29 26.32 3.04
CA GLU A 224 -9.65 26.13 2.51
C GLU A 224 -9.78 24.79 1.75
N ILE A 225 -8.85 24.51 0.83
CA ILE A 225 -8.83 23.27 0.02
C ILE A 225 -8.61 22.04 0.90
N THR A 226 -7.72 22.10 1.89
CA THR A 226 -7.38 20.93 2.72
C THR A 226 -8.37 20.66 3.85
N THR A 227 -9.35 21.54 4.07
CA THR A 227 -10.35 21.37 5.15
C THR A 227 -11.79 21.25 4.64
N THR A 228 -12.06 21.68 3.41
CA THR A 228 -13.40 21.59 2.81
C THR A 228 -13.82 20.15 2.54
N SER A 229 -15.13 19.91 2.55
CA SER A 229 -15.76 18.65 2.16
C SER A 229 -16.45 18.75 0.80
N TYR A 230 -15.94 19.62 -0.09
CA TYR A 230 -16.48 19.78 -1.43
C TYR A 230 -15.86 18.79 -2.43
N PRO A 231 -16.66 18.25 -3.37
CA PRO A 231 -18.11 18.14 -3.29
C PRO A 231 -18.50 17.01 -2.33
N LYS A 232 -19.62 17.14 -1.62
CA LYS A 232 -20.16 16.02 -0.84
C LYS A 232 -20.76 14.99 -1.78
N ILE A 233 -20.66 13.72 -1.40
CA ILE A 233 -21.28 12.65 -2.20
C ILE A 233 -22.81 12.74 -2.24
N THR A 234 -23.40 13.39 -1.24
CA THR A 234 -24.86 13.64 -1.14
C THR A 234 -25.34 14.80 -2.00
N ASP A 235 -24.44 15.57 -2.61
CA ASP A 235 -24.77 16.67 -3.50
C ASP A 235 -24.85 16.23 -4.98
N ASN A 236 -24.95 14.91 -5.24
CA ASN A 236 -24.96 14.28 -6.57
C ASN A 236 -23.78 14.75 -7.46
N PRO A 237 -22.54 14.54 -7.02
CA PRO A 237 -21.37 14.91 -7.81
C PRO A 237 -21.30 14.11 -9.10
N ILE A 238 -20.69 14.70 -10.12
CA ILE A 238 -20.39 14.05 -11.39
C ILE A 238 -18.96 13.53 -11.40
N GLY A 239 -18.72 12.47 -12.14
CA GLY A 239 -17.40 11.95 -12.48
C GLY A 239 -17.31 11.63 -13.96
N HIS A 240 -16.48 10.67 -14.33
CA HIS A 240 -16.25 10.21 -15.72
C HIS A 240 -15.91 8.72 -15.82
N GLY A 241 -16.04 8.00 -14.70
CA GLY A 241 -15.90 6.56 -14.62
C GLY A 241 -17.16 5.80 -15.06
N PRO A 242 -17.12 4.46 -15.02
CA PRO A 242 -18.18 3.61 -15.56
C PRO A 242 -19.50 3.66 -14.78
N PHE A 243 -19.51 4.24 -13.57
CA PHE A 243 -20.73 4.38 -12.78
C PHE A 243 -20.92 5.82 -12.29
N GLN A 244 -22.17 6.23 -12.09
CA GLN A 244 -22.58 7.50 -11.50
C GLN A 244 -23.33 7.27 -10.19
N ILE A 245 -23.23 8.19 -9.22
CA ILE A 245 -23.96 8.07 -7.95
C ILE A 245 -25.47 8.11 -8.21
N ALA A 246 -26.18 7.08 -7.78
CA ALA A 246 -27.63 6.96 -7.90
C ALA A 246 -28.35 7.20 -6.57
N ASP A 247 -27.80 6.66 -5.47
CA ASP A 247 -28.36 6.81 -4.12
C ASP A 247 -27.28 6.72 -3.04
N VAL A 248 -27.46 7.50 -1.97
CA VAL A 248 -26.59 7.52 -0.78
C VAL A 248 -27.47 7.31 0.45
N GLY A 249 -27.50 6.06 0.95
CA GLY A 249 -28.19 5.70 2.18
C GLY A 249 -27.26 5.70 3.40
N ASP A 250 -27.81 5.42 4.59
CA ASP A 250 -27.07 5.46 5.85
C ASP A 250 -25.88 4.46 5.93
N ASN A 251 -25.94 3.36 5.17
CA ASN A 251 -24.92 2.31 5.20
C ASN A 251 -24.63 1.70 3.80
N ILE A 252 -25.08 2.36 2.74
CA ILE A 252 -24.89 1.88 1.37
C ILE A 252 -24.80 3.07 0.41
N ILE A 253 -23.92 2.96 -0.56
CA ILE A 253 -23.82 3.87 -1.71
C ILE A 253 -24.11 3.02 -2.93
N VAL A 254 -25.09 3.44 -3.73
CA VAL A 254 -25.46 2.77 -4.98
C VAL A 254 -25.04 3.67 -6.13
N CYS A 255 -24.27 3.11 -7.06
CA CYS A 255 -23.94 3.74 -8.32
C CYS A 255 -24.64 2.96 -9.45
N GLU A 256 -25.06 3.65 -10.51
CA GLU A 256 -25.62 3.05 -11.71
C GLU A 256 -24.68 3.20 -12.91
N LEU A 257 -24.73 2.27 -13.86
CA LEU A 257 -23.92 2.28 -15.08
C LEU A 257 -24.11 3.59 -15.86
N TYR A 258 -23.00 4.26 -16.18
CA TYR A 258 -22.97 5.36 -17.14
C TYR A 258 -22.76 4.79 -18.55
N GLU A 259 -23.84 4.77 -19.34
CA GLU A 259 -23.88 4.04 -20.63
C GLU A 259 -22.97 4.63 -21.71
N ASP A 260 -22.54 5.90 -21.58
CA ASP A 260 -21.62 6.55 -22.52
C ASP A 260 -20.13 6.32 -22.15
N HIS A 261 -19.83 5.61 -21.05
CA HIS A 261 -18.44 5.26 -20.72
C HIS A 261 -17.82 4.36 -21.81
N PRO A 262 -16.54 4.56 -22.20
CA PRO A 262 -15.91 3.75 -23.25
C PRO A 262 -15.90 2.24 -23.01
N ASN A 263 -15.99 1.79 -21.76
CA ASN A 263 -16.02 0.37 -21.39
C ASN A 263 -17.44 -0.13 -21.04
N ALA A 264 -18.50 0.69 -21.21
CA ALA A 264 -19.87 0.33 -20.83
C ALA A 264 -20.38 -0.92 -21.55
N GLU A 265 -19.99 -1.15 -22.81
CA GLU A 265 -20.35 -2.36 -23.58
C GLU A 265 -19.84 -3.66 -22.94
N ASN A 266 -18.78 -3.60 -22.13
CA ASN A 266 -18.22 -4.76 -21.42
C ASN A 266 -18.84 -4.95 -20.02
N ILE A 267 -19.75 -4.07 -19.60
CA ILE A 267 -20.45 -4.14 -18.31
C ILE A 267 -21.91 -4.56 -18.54
N ASN A 268 -22.27 -5.76 -18.10
CA ASN A 268 -23.59 -6.34 -18.37
C ASN A 268 -24.56 -6.26 -17.17
N PHE A 269 -24.31 -5.39 -16.19
CA PHE A 269 -25.13 -5.23 -14.98
C PHE A 269 -25.35 -3.75 -14.66
N ARG A 270 -26.48 -3.43 -14.00
CA ARG A 270 -26.93 -2.04 -13.84
C ARG A 270 -26.28 -1.31 -12.67
N GLU A 271 -26.09 -1.96 -11.53
CA GLU A 271 -25.72 -1.27 -10.29
C GLU A 271 -24.43 -1.80 -9.67
N PHE A 272 -23.57 -0.89 -9.23
CA PHE A 272 -22.41 -1.17 -8.38
C PHE A 272 -22.64 -0.51 -7.01
N ALA A 273 -22.76 -1.32 -5.96
CA ALA A 273 -23.08 -0.85 -4.63
C ALA A 273 -21.95 -1.13 -3.64
N MET A 274 -21.63 -0.15 -2.81
CA MET A 274 -20.66 -0.26 -1.73
C MET A 274 -21.43 -0.25 -0.42
N ARG A 275 -21.33 -1.36 0.33
CA ARG A 275 -22.10 -1.56 1.55
C ARG A 275 -21.20 -1.50 2.77
N ASN A 276 -21.46 -0.52 3.62
CA ASN A 276 -20.76 -0.31 4.87
C ASN A 276 -21.45 -1.08 6.01
N PHE A 277 -20.67 -1.57 6.96
CA PHE A 277 -21.15 -2.32 8.10
C PHE A 277 -20.66 -1.67 9.40
N PRO A 278 -21.38 -0.67 9.95
CA PRO A 278 -20.89 0.15 11.08
C PRO A 278 -20.52 -0.63 12.35
N ASN A 279 -21.02 -1.86 12.49
CA ASN A 279 -20.77 -2.72 13.65
C ASN A 279 -19.61 -3.70 13.44
N THR A 280 -18.99 -3.75 12.25
CA THR A 280 -17.85 -4.64 11.97
C THR A 280 -17.03 -4.18 10.78
N ASN A 281 -15.72 -4.08 10.97
CA ASN A 281 -14.75 -3.87 9.88
C ASN A 281 -14.24 -5.21 9.31
N GLN A 282 -14.85 -6.35 9.67
CA GLN A 282 -14.45 -7.68 9.20
C GLN A 282 -15.42 -8.18 8.12
N PRO A 283 -14.94 -8.42 6.88
CA PRO A 283 -15.81 -8.73 5.76
C PRO A 283 -16.30 -10.19 5.76
N VAL A 284 -15.69 -11.07 6.56
CA VAL A 284 -15.94 -12.52 6.54
C VAL A 284 -17.40 -12.87 6.78
N GLN A 285 -18.05 -12.30 7.80
CA GLN A 285 -19.45 -12.62 8.13
C GLN A 285 -20.44 -12.05 7.10
N PRO A 286 -20.34 -10.77 6.69
CA PRO A 286 -21.12 -10.25 5.56
C PRO A 286 -20.98 -11.09 4.28
N TYR A 287 -19.76 -11.52 3.96
CA TYR A 287 -19.47 -12.36 2.79
C TYR A 287 -20.11 -13.75 2.92
N ALA A 288 -19.86 -14.45 4.02
CA ALA A 288 -20.41 -15.79 4.29
C ALA A 288 -21.95 -15.82 4.30
N SER A 289 -22.58 -14.73 4.73
CA SER A 289 -24.05 -14.57 4.75
C SER A 289 -24.65 -14.01 3.45
N ASN A 290 -23.85 -13.90 2.38
CA ASN A 290 -24.27 -13.39 1.07
C ASN A 290 -24.86 -11.96 1.10
N GLN A 291 -24.39 -11.13 2.03
CA GLN A 291 -24.78 -9.71 2.13
C GLN A 291 -23.99 -8.81 1.19
N ILE A 292 -22.86 -9.31 0.70
CA ILE A 292 -21.94 -8.73 -0.28
C ILE A 292 -21.53 -9.84 -1.27
N ASP A 293 -21.15 -9.44 -2.47
CA ASP A 293 -20.63 -10.32 -3.52
C ASP A 293 -19.09 -10.37 -3.51
N ALA A 294 -18.42 -9.31 -3.05
CA ALA A 294 -16.97 -9.28 -2.95
C ALA A 294 -16.44 -8.37 -1.82
N THR A 295 -15.16 -8.51 -1.51
CA THR A 295 -14.37 -7.63 -0.62
C THR A 295 -12.94 -7.51 -1.12
N ALA A 296 -12.33 -6.33 -0.95
CA ALA A 296 -10.96 -6.05 -1.34
C ALA A 296 -9.89 -6.69 -0.44
N GLY A 297 -10.24 -7.18 0.74
CA GLY A 297 -9.25 -7.72 1.69
C GLY A 297 -9.88 -8.56 2.79
N GLY A 298 -9.05 -8.99 3.74
CA GLY A 298 -9.47 -9.80 4.89
C GLY A 298 -9.55 -11.29 4.62
N PHE A 299 -8.91 -11.75 3.54
CA PHE A 299 -8.82 -13.15 3.15
C PHE A 299 -7.36 -13.53 2.81
N PRO A 300 -6.99 -14.82 2.82
CA PRO A 300 -7.80 -15.98 3.20
C PRO A 300 -8.20 -15.96 4.68
N VAL A 301 -9.18 -16.79 5.05
CA VAL A 301 -9.60 -16.97 6.44
C VAL A 301 -8.92 -18.20 7.07
N GLN A 302 -8.93 -18.24 8.40
CA GLN A 302 -8.48 -19.40 9.18
C GLN A 302 -9.28 -20.67 8.83
N ASP A 303 -8.65 -21.83 9.01
CA ASP A 303 -9.20 -23.14 8.61
C ASP A 303 -10.57 -23.45 9.23
N ASP A 304 -10.81 -23.00 10.46
CA ASP A 304 -12.08 -23.18 11.18
C ASP A 304 -13.24 -22.33 10.62
N LEU A 305 -12.91 -21.21 9.96
CA LEU A 305 -13.88 -20.34 9.28
C LEU A 305 -14.17 -20.77 7.84
N LYS A 306 -13.30 -21.58 7.21
CA LYS A 306 -13.48 -22.01 5.81
C LYS A 306 -14.82 -22.71 5.56
N GLY A 307 -15.31 -23.49 6.54
CA GLY A 307 -16.61 -24.17 6.44
C GLY A 307 -17.83 -23.24 6.46
N GLN A 308 -17.65 -21.94 6.72
CA GLN A 308 -18.72 -20.93 6.67
C GLN A 308 -18.82 -20.26 5.30
N LEU A 309 -17.80 -20.40 4.46
CA LEU A 309 -17.76 -19.76 3.15
C LEU A 309 -18.68 -20.50 2.15
N PRO A 310 -19.29 -19.79 1.19
CA PRO A 310 -20.09 -20.43 0.15
C PRO A 310 -19.21 -21.30 -0.77
N ASP A 311 -19.78 -22.35 -1.36
CA ASP A 311 -19.08 -23.23 -2.32
C ASP A 311 -18.56 -22.48 -3.56
N THR A 312 -19.11 -21.29 -3.82
CA THR A 312 -18.77 -20.37 -4.91
C THR A 312 -17.70 -19.35 -4.53
N HIS A 313 -17.07 -19.49 -3.37
CA HIS A 313 -15.97 -18.64 -2.93
C HIS A 313 -14.74 -18.78 -3.83
N SER A 314 -14.20 -17.64 -4.27
CA SER A 314 -12.88 -17.54 -4.90
C SER A 314 -12.06 -16.40 -4.29
N LEU A 315 -10.74 -16.50 -4.40
CA LEU A 315 -9.80 -15.45 -4.03
C LEU A 315 -9.32 -14.71 -5.28
N TYR A 316 -8.86 -13.48 -5.08
CA TYR A 316 -8.12 -12.66 -6.05
C TYR A 316 -7.14 -11.77 -5.26
N ARG A 317 -6.18 -11.13 -5.93
CA ARG A 317 -5.08 -10.40 -5.26
C ARG A 317 -4.21 -11.30 -4.36
N GLU A 318 -4.05 -12.55 -4.74
CA GLU A 318 -3.25 -13.52 -4.00
C GLU A 318 -1.74 -13.21 -4.03
N ALA A 319 -1.29 -12.33 -4.93
CA ALA A 319 0.09 -11.86 -5.01
C ALA A 319 0.51 -10.94 -3.85
N ARG A 320 -0.44 -10.30 -3.14
CA ARG A 320 -0.16 -9.33 -2.07
C ARG A 320 0.03 -9.99 -0.71
N SER A 321 0.94 -9.41 0.08
CA SER A 321 1.18 -9.87 1.45
C SER A 321 1.68 -8.75 2.36
N ALA A 322 1.66 -9.01 3.66
CA ALA A 322 2.32 -8.20 4.67
C ALA A 322 3.40 -9.05 5.37
N ASN A 323 4.63 -8.55 5.42
CA ASN A 323 5.73 -9.22 6.10
C ASN A 323 5.70 -8.95 7.61
N SER A 324 6.12 -9.94 8.39
CA SER A 324 6.46 -9.82 9.81
C SER A 324 7.98 -9.92 9.94
N LEU A 325 8.59 -8.86 10.44
CA LEU A 325 10.04 -8.63 10.39
C LEU A 325 10.65 -8.61 11.79
N PHE A 326 11.93 -8.95 11.87
CA PHE A 326 12.83 -8.49 12.93
C PHE A 326 13.55 -7.25 12.43
N THR A 327 13.52 -6.17 13.20
CA THR A 327 14.25 -4.94 12.87
C THR A 327 15.34 -4.73 13.90
N PHE A 328 16.55 -4.42 13.42
CA PHE A 328 17.70 -4.11 14.26
C PHE A 328 17.99 -2.61 14.24
N ASN A 329 18.47 -2.08 15.37
CA ASN A 329 19.09 -0.76 15.38
C ASN A 329 20.53 -0.85 14.83
N CYS A 330 20.75 -0.30 13.64
CA CYS A 330 22.06 -0.32 12.99
C CYS A 330 23.01 0.79 13.49
N GLY A 331 22.56 1.69 14.38
CA GLY A 331 23.38 2.65 15.11
C GLY A 331 24.00 3.80 14.31
N ALA A 332 23.52 4.08 13.09
CA ALA A 332 24.11 5.11 12.23
C ALA A 332 23.62 6.54 12.57
N ASN A 333 22.39 6.69 13.08
CA ASN A 333 21.74 7.99 13.26
C ASN A 333 21.43 8.31 14.73
N ASN A 334 22.05 7.58 15.67
CA ASN A 334 21.89 7.76 17.11
C ASN A 334 23.20 7.43 17.86
N ASP A 335 23.29 7.86 19.12
CA ASP A 335 24.41 7.54 20.02
C ASP A 335 24.08 6.35 20.96
N TYR A 336 23.05 5.58 20.65
CA TYR A 336 22.63 4.43 21.46
C TYR A 336 23.66 3.31 21.29
N ASP A 337 24.41 3.03 22.37
CA ASP A 337 25.40 1.97 22.38
C ASP A 337 24.70 0.62 22.35
N THR A 338 24.91 -0.14 21.28
CA THR A 338 24.25 -1.43 21.09
C THR A 338 25.14 -2.38 20.29
N PRO A 339 25.25 -3.67 20.69
CA PRO A 339 26.06 -4.65 19.96
C PRO A 339 25.49 -4.98 18.57
N VAL A 340 24.20 -4.69 18.31
CA VAL A 340 23.58 -4.97 17.01
C VAL A 340 23.86 -3.89 15.95
N ASN A 341 24.61 -2.83 16.27
CA ASN A 341 25.16 -1.93 15.26
C ASN A 341 26.20 -2.66 14.35
N ASP A 342 26.82 -3.72 14.86
CA ASP A 342 27.70 -4.60 14.11
C ASP A 342 26.89 -5.62 13.28
N ARG A 343 27.07 -5.58 11.95
CA ARG A 343 26.40 -6.49 11.03
C ARG A 343 26.73 -7.97 11.29
N ASN A 344 27.92 -8.31 11.79
CA ASN A 344 28.26 -9.69 12.10
C ASN A 344 27.42 -10.19 13.28
N VAL A 345 27.14 -9.35 14.27
CA VAL A 345 26.25 -9.68 15.39
C VAL A 345 24.83 -9.91 14.87
N ARG A 346 24.31 -9.02 14.01
CA ARG A 346 23.00 -9.22 13.36
C ARG A 346 22.91 -10.51 12.56
N LYS A 347 23.92 -10.82 11.75
CA LYS A 347 24.03 -12.09 11.01
C LYS A 347 24.06 -13.30 11.93
N ALA A 348 24.78 -13.22 13.05
CA ALA A 348 24.83 -14.29 14.04
C ALA A 348 23.44 -14.55 14.64
N ILE A 349 22.73 -13.50 15.06
CA ILE A 349 21.36 -13.58 15.58
C ILE A 349 20.43 -14.23 14.54
N CYS A 350 20.52 -13.82 13.27
CA CYS A 350 19.70 -14.39 12.19
C CYS A 350 20.04 -15.86 11.88
N HIS A 351 21.29 -16.29 12.07
CA HIS A 351 21.69 -17.70 11.96
C HIS A 351 21.19 -18.54 13.14
N VAL A 352 21.17 -17.98 14.35
CA VAL A 352 20.64 -18.63 15.56
C VAL A 352 19.14 -18.87 15.47
N PHE A 353 18.40 -17.96 14.84
CA PHE A 353 16.96 -18.10 14.68
C PHE A 353 16.60 -19.45 14.02
N ASN A 354 15.71 -20.22 14.65
CA ASN A 354 15.10 -21.40 14.04
C ASN A 354 13.75 -21.02 13.43
N ARG A 355 13.76 -20.64 12.15
CA ARG A 355 12.54 -20.22 11.47
C ARG A 355 11.51 -21.35 11.39
N GLN A 356 11.92 -22.61 11.33
CA GLN A 356 10.99 -23.75 11.38
C GLN A 356 10.25 -23.88 12.71
N GLY A 357 10.81 -23.31 13.79
CA GLY A 357 10.16 -23.27 15.10
C GLY A 357 8.83 -22.51 15.11
N VAL A 358 8.59 -21.62 14.13
CA VAL A 358 7.35 -20.83 14.06
C VAL A 358 6.17 -21.63 13.50
N ASP A 359 6.40 -22.73 12.76
CA ASP A 359 5.34 -23.46 12.01
C ASP A 359 4.16 -23.89 12.91
N GLN A 360 4.46 -24.28 14.16
CA GLN A 360 3.46 -24.72 15.13
C GLN A 360 2.77 -23.56 15.88
N LEU A 361 3.30 -22.35 15.72
CA LEU A 361 2.86 -21.13 16.39
C LEU A 361 2.20 -20.14 15.43
N LEU A 362 2.15 -20.45 14.13
CA LEU A 362 1.48 -19.62 13.14
C LEU A 362 0.03 -19.36 13.58
N GLN A 363 -0.33 -18.09 13.58
CA GLN A 363 -1.66 -17.60 13.90
C GLN A 363 -2.33 -17.09 12.63
N GLY A 364 -3.64 -17.21 12.54
CA GLY A 364 -4.35 -16.67 11.39
C GLY A 364 -4.02 -17.43 10.10
N VAL A 365 -3.75 -16.67 9.06
CA VAL A 365 -3.32 -17.17 7.75
C VAL A 365 -1.85 -16.90 7.45
N LYS A 366 -1.09 -16.54 8.49
CA LYS A 366 0.35 -16.32 8.38
C LYS A 366 1.06 -17.57 7.89
N ARG A 367 2.08 -17.35 7.06
CA ARG A 367 2.95 -18.35 6.48
C ARG A 367 4.39 -18.04 6.86
N ARG A 368 5.22 -19.06 6.93
CA ARG A 368 6.66 -18.89 7.10
C ARG A 368 7.28 -18.29 5.84
N PHE A 369 8.22 -17.36 5.99
CA PHE A 369 9.03 -16.87 4.88
C PHE A 369 10.20 -17.83 4.61
N GLU A 370 10.23 -18.50 3.45
CA GLU A 370 11.18 -19.61 3.20
C GLU A 370 12.47 -19.20 2.48
N TRP A 371 12.59 -17.93 2.12
CA TRP A 371 13.68 -17.42 1.29
C TRP A 371 14.78 -16.75 2.13
N PRO A 372 15.98 -16.53 1.55
CA PRO A 372 16.94 -15.57 2.10
C PRO A 372 16.30 -14.18 2.22
N PRO A 373 16.64 -13.40 3.25
CA PRO A 373 16.19 -12.01 3.37
C PRO A 373 16.70 -11.23 2.18
N CYS A 374 15.81 -10.55 1.46
CA CYS A 374 16.13 -9.92 0.18
C CYS A 374 15.19 -8.77 -0.22
N ARG A 375 14.20 -8.42 0.62
CA ARG A 375 13.23 -7.36 0.38
C ARG A 375 12.39 -7.56 -0.89
N VAL A 376 12.05 -8.81 -1.19
CA VAL A 376 11.11 -9.19 -2.26
C VAL A 376 9.90 -9.89 -1.61
N PRO A 377 8.66 -9.60 -2.04
CA PRO A 377 7.49 -10.31 -1.53
C PRO A 377 7.64 -11.83 -1.71
N GLY A 378 7.38 -12.59 -0.64
CA GLY A 378 7.56 -14.05 -0.66
C GLY A 378 6.74 -14.74 -1.74
N ARG A 379 5.55 -14.21 -2.03
CA ARG A 379 4.67 -14.72 -3.09
C ARG A 379 5.22 -14.51 -4.50
N ILE A 380 5.92 -13.40 -4.75
CA ILE A 380 6.57 -13.15 -6.04
C ILE A 380 7.71 -14.16 -6.26
N LEU A 381 8.48 -14.45 -5.21
CA LEU A 381 9.52 -15.49 -5.24
C LEU A 381 8.94 -16.89 -5.48
N GLU A 382 7.77 -17.20 -4.90
CA GLU A 382 7.07 -18.47 -5.13
C GLU A 382 6.58 -18.64 -6.58
N LEU A 383 6.13 -17.55 -7.23
CA LEU A 383 5.69 -17.58 -8.63
C LEU A 383 6.87 -17.78 -9.59
N GLY A 384 8.03 -17.18 -9.27
CA GLY A 384 9.29 -17.39 -9.98
C GLY A 384 9.34 -16.75 -11.37
N GLU A 385 8.52 -15.74 -11.62
CA GLU A 385 8.42 -15.05 -12.91
C GLU A 385 9.43 -13.88 -13.05
N HIS A 386 9.93 -13.37 -11.92
CA HIS A 386 10.88 -12.25 -11.87
C HIS A 386 12.33 -12.72 -11.64
N GLU A 387 13.30 -12.04 -12.27
CA GLU A 387 14.75 -12.32 -12.22
C GLU A 387 15.36 -12.39 -10.81
N SER A 388 14.78 -11.64 -9.87
CA SER A 388 15.15 -11.68 -8.44
C SER A 388 15.04 -13.09 -7.84
N THR A 389 14.18 -13.94 -8.38
CA THR A 389 14.03 -15.34 -7.96
C THR A 389 15.24 -16.19 -8.32
N GLU A 390 15.97 -15.84 -9.39
CA GLU A 390 17.23 -16.51 -9.74
C GLU A 390 18.36 -15.99 -8.83
N TRP A 391 18.45 -14.67 -8.64
CA TRP A 391 19.56 -14.07 -7.88
C TRP A 391 19.56 -14.49 -6.41
N VAL A 392 18.37 -14.55 -5.79
CA VAL A 392 18.25 -14.85 -4.36
C VAL A 392 18.71 -16.28 -4.03
N GLN A 393 18.79 -17.18 -5.00
CA GLN A 393 19.22 -18.57 -4.77
C GLN A 393 20.69 -18.66 -4.32
N ASP A 394 21.52 -17.69 -4.73
CA ASP A 394 22.93 -17.62 -4.35
C ASP A 394 23.14 -16.89 -3.02
N PHE A 395 22.08 -16.37 -2.39
CA PHE A 395 22.21 -15.56 -1.19
C PHE A 395 22.37 -16.40 0.08
N GLU A 396 22.94 -15.79 1.12
CA GLU A 396 23.10 -16.47 2.41
C GLU A 396 21.72 -16.74 3.03
N MET A 397 21.43 -18.02 3.25
CA MET A 397 20.22 -18.47 3.94
C MET A 397 20.39 -18.36 5.45
N TYR A 398 19.50 -17.60 6.09
CA TYR A 398 19.40 -17.47 7.55
C TYR A 398 18.21 -18.28 8.09
N GLY A 399 18.00 -18.28 9.42
CA GLY A 399 16.83 -18.90 10.03
C GLY A 399 16.91 -20.43 10.15
N GLN A 400 18.10 -21.03 10.03
CA GLN A 400 18.30 -22.49 10.04
C GLN A 400 18.81 -23.03 11.38
N ASN A 401 18.84 -22.21 12.44
CA ASN A 401 19.48 -22.54 13.72
C ASN A 401 20.95 -23.01 13.57
N ASN A 402 21.71 -22.33 12.71
CA ASN A 402 23.09 -22.66 12.41
C ASN A 402 24.03 -21.99 13.44
N THR A 403 24.13 -22.59 14.62
CA THR A 403 24.93 -22.08 15.74
C THR A 403 26.44 -22.07 15.46
N GLU A 404 26.94 -22.96 14.59
CA GLU A 404 28.34 -22.95 14.15
C GLU A 404 28.66 -21.68 13.35
N ARG A 405 27.82 -21.38 12.35
CA ARG A 405 27.96 -20.17 11.53
C ARG A 405 27.73 -18.90 12.35
N ALA A 406 26.78 -18.91 13.28
CA ALA A 406 26.58 -17.80 14.20
C ALA A 406 27.83 -17.53 15.06
N ALA A 407 28.46 -18.58 15.58
CA ALA A 407 29.69 -18.47 16.37
C ALA A 407 30.88 -17.96 15.55
N GLU A 408 30.96 -18.30 14.26
CA GLU A 408 31.96 -17.73 13.35
C GLU A 408 31.80 -16.21 13.23
N TYR A 409 30.56 -15.73 13.04
CA TYR A 409 30.29 -14.30 12.94
C TYR A 409 30.57 -13.54 14.24
N LEU A 410 30.14 -14.04 15.40
CA LEU A 410 30.46 -13.41 16.69
C LEU A 410 31.97 -13.28 16.91
N ARG A 411 32.75 -14.32 16.56
CA ARG A 411 34.22 -14.27 16.67
C ARG A 411 34.88 -13.30 15.69
N LYS A 412 34.25 -12.99 14.55
CA LYS A 412 34.73 -11.92 13.64
C LYS A 412 34.62 -10.53 14.28
N SER A 413 33.86 -10.41 15.37
CA SER A 413 33.64 -9.19 16.14
C SER A 413 34.18 -9.29 17.57
N ASP A 414 35.18 -10.13 17.79
CA ASP A 414 35.91 -10.29 19.06
C ASP A 414 35.05 -10.74 20.26
N PHE A 415 33.86 -11.31 20.02
CA PHE A 415 33.09 -12.00 21.06
C PHE A 415 33.73 -13.34 21.40
N GLU A 416 33.77 -13.67 22.69
CA GLU A 416 34.31 -14.93 23.20
C GLU A 416 33.23 -15.75 23.91
N GLN A 417 33.39 -17.07 23.95
CA GLN A 417 32.50 -17.93 24.72
C GLN A 417 33.21 -18.39 26.00
N ASP A 418 32.56 -18.21 27.14
CA ASP A 418 33.07 -18.64 28.44
C ASP A 418 33.02 -20.16 28.61
N SER A 419 33.59 -20.67 29.71
CA SER A 419 33.59 -22.10 30.01
C SER A 419 32.21 -22.71 30.29
N ASN A 420 31.19 -21.88 30.51
CA ASN A 420 29.81 -22.28 30.76
C ASN A 420 28.96 -22.24 29.48
N GLY A 421 29.52 -21.79 28.35
CA GLY A 421 28.82 -21.64 27.08
C GLY A 421 28.17 -20.28 26.86
N ASN A 422 28.35 -19.31 27.76
CA ASN A 422 27.81 -17.97 27.59
C ASN A 422 28.72 -17.13 26.69
N TRP A 423 28.13 -16.34 25.80
CA TRP A 423 28.87 -15.37 25.01
C TRP A 423 29.19 -14.13 25.84
N LEU A 424 30.39 -13.62 25.64
CA LEU A 424 30.91 -12.39 26.24
C LEU A 424 31.13 -11.36 25.13
N THR A 425 30.76 -10.11 25.42
CA THR A 425 31.08 -8.95 24.57
C THR A 425 32.59 -8.74 24.51
N PRO A 426 33.10 -7.92 23.57
CA PRO A 426 34.53 -7.56 23.51
C PRO A 426 35.08 -6.95 24.81
N ASP A 427 34.22 -6.33 25.63
CA ASP A 427 34.57 -5.77 26.94
C ASP A 427 34.59 -6.81 28.07
N GLY A 428 34.24 -8.06 27.77
CA GLY A 428 34.24 -9.19 28.72
C GLY A 428 32.99 -9.27 29.59
N GLU A 429 31.95 -8.51 29.28
CA GLU A 429 30.63 -8.60 29.93
C GLU A 429 29.80 -9.71 29.28
N GLN A 430 28.84 -10.27 30.01
CA GLN A 430 27.93 -11.25 29.42
C GLN A 430 27.11 -10.58 28.31
N PHE A 431 27.08 -11.19 27.13
CA PHE A 431 26.28 -10.68 26.02
C PHE A 431 24.79 -10.84 26.35
N GLU A 432 24.11 -9.70 26.50
CA GLU A 432 22.69 -9.56 26.68
C GLU A 432 22.07 -8.80 25.50
N LEU A 433 20.90 -9.25 25.04
CA LEU A 433 20.15 -8.65 23.93
C LEU A 433 18.73 -8.27 24.35
N GLY A 434 18.39 -7.00 24.18
CA GLY A 434 17.13 -6.38 24.56
C GLY A 434 16.09 -6.35 23.44
N PHE A 435 14.87 -6.70 23.80
CA PHE A 435 13.70 -6.71 22.92
C PHE A 435 12.65 -5.72 23.41
N LEU A 436 12.26 -4.77 22.57
CA LEU A 436 11.20 -3.81 22.88
C LEU A 436 9.90 -4.20 22.15
N ASN A 437 8.80 -4.28 22.89
CA ASN A 437 7.44 -4.62 22.42
C ASN A 437 7.30 -5.96 21.67
N ALA A 438 8.20 -6.91 21.91
CA ALA A 438 8.21 -8.20 21.21
C ALA A 438 7.30 -9.30 21.81
N THR A 439 6.65 -9.06 22.96
CA THR A 439 6.02 -10.11 23.78
C THR A 439 4.91 -10.87 23.06
N GLU A 440 4.15 -10.18 22.21
CA GLU A 440 3.01 -10.76 21.49
C GLU A 440 3.42 -11.51 20.21
N ARG A 441 4.69 -11.43 19.81
CA ARG A 441 5.19 -11.97 18.55
C ARG A 441 5.79 -13.35 18.72
N VAL A 442 5.15 -14.36 18.13
CA VAL A 442 5.56 -15.78 18.23
C VAL A 442 6.96 -16.06 17.65
N ASP A 443 7.35 -15.34 16.60
CA ASP A 443 8.68 -15.42 16.00
C ASP A 443 9.77 -14.91 16.95
N PHE A 444 9.50 -13.86 17.73
CA PHE A 444 10.40 -13.38 18.77
C PHE A 444 10.52 -14.36 19.94
N GLN A 445 9.42 -15.01 20.33
CA GLN A 445 9.46 -16.05 21.38
C GLN A 445 10.38 -17.22 20.98
N VAL A 446 10.34 -17.62 19.71
CA VAL A 446 11.26 -18.64 19.16
C VAL A 446 12.70 -18.15 19.16
N LEU A 447 12.94 -16.92 18.67
CA LEU A 447 14.27 -16.31 18.63
C LEU A 447 14.90 -16.20 20.03
N GLN A 448 14.17 -15.65 21.00
CA GLN A 448 14.64 -15.48 22.39
C GLN A 448 15.10 -16.80 22.98
N LYS A 449 14.30 -17.86 22.83
CA LYS A 449 14.69 -19.20 23.26
C LYS A 449 15.95 -19.71 22.56
N ASN A 450 16.07 -19.50 21.24
CA ASN A 450 17.25 -19.95 20.50
C ASN A 450 18.52 -19.20 20.92
N LEU A 451 18.40 -17.91 21.24
CA LEU A 451 19.49 -17.10 21.76
C LEU A 451 19.94 -17.57 23.15
N GLU A 452 19.00 -17.83 24.06
CA GLU A 452 19.30 -18.39 25.39
C GLU A 452 20.01 -19.74 25.27
N ASP A 453 19.50 -20.65 24.42
CA ASP A 453 20.10 -21.97 24.16
C ASP A 453 21.51 -21.84 23.53
N PHE A 454 21.77 -20.76 22.78
CA PHE A 454 23.07 -20.45 22.18
C PHE A 454 24.05 -19.75 23.13
N GLY A 455 23.59 -19.31 24.31
CA GLY A 455 24.40 -18.67 25.35
C GLY A 455 24.37 -17.14 25.34
N ILE A 456 23.38 -16.52 24.69
CA ILE A 456 23.13 -15.07 24.72
C ILE A 456 21.97 -14.80 25.71
N SER A 457 22.18 -13.92 26.68
CA SER A 457 21.12 -13.49 27.60
C SER A 457 20.11 -12.61 26.86
N VAL A 458 18.84 -12.63 27.27
CA VAL A 458 17.80 -11.80 26.65
C VAL A 458 17.05 -11.00 27.69
N THR A 459 16.72 -9.75 27.37
CA THR A 459 15.81 -8.91 28.15
C THR A 459 14.63 -8.47 27.32
N GLN A 460 13.48 -8.27 27.95
CA GLN A 460 12.27 -7.87 27.27
C GLN A 460 11.58 -6.73 28.00
N GLU A 461 11.19 -5.72 27.25
CA GLU A 461 10.45 -4.57 27.72
C GLU A 461 9.18 -4.40 26.90
N SER A 462 8.11 -3.93 27.53
CA SER A 462 6.88 -3.55 26.84
C SER A 462 6.44 -2.18 27.34
N VAL A 463 6.23 -1.27 26.40
CA VAL A 463 5.81 0.12 26.63
C VAL A 463 4.55 0.41 25.81
N ASP A 464 3.84 1.48 26.16
CA ASP A 464 2.70 1.96 25.37
C ASP A 464 3.13 2.47 23.98
N THR A 465 2.16 2.60 23.07
CA THR A 465 2.41 2.98 21.66
C THR A 465 3.15 4.30 21.52
N ALA A 466 2.84 5.31 22.32
CA ALA A 466 3.47 6.63 22.20
C ALA A 466 4.95 6.56 22.61
N THR A 467 5.24 5.87 23.71
CA THR A 467 6.61 5.62 24.15
C THR A 467 7.39 4.74 23.15
N PHE A 468 6.74 3.74 22.55
CA PHE A 468 7.34 2.90 21.53
C PHE A 468 7.74 3.71 20.29
N ASP A 469 6.84 4.56 19.79
CA ASP A 469 7.10 5.40 18.63
C ASP A 469 8.21 6.42 18.89
N GLU A 470 8.24 7.03 20.08
CA GLU A 470 9.32 7.94 20.50
C GLU A 470 10.68 7.21 20.51
N ARG A 471 10.77 6.07 21.19
CA ARG A 471 12.03 5.29 21.26
C ARG A 471 12.45 4.77 19.89
N ARG A 472 11.49 4.37 19.05
CA ARG A 472 11.74 3.91 17.69
C ARG A 472 12.34 5.03 16.84
N GLN A 473 11.79 6.24 16.90
CA GLN A 473 12.32 7.41 16.19
C GLN A 473 13.73 7.80 16.68
N ASN A 474 13.96 7.75 18.00
CA ASN A 474 15.24 8.09 18.60
C ASN A 474 16.30 6.97 18.46
N GLY A 475 15.94 5.79 17.96
CA GLY A 475 16.83 4.64 17.90
C GLY A 475 17.23 4.12 19.28
N GLU A 476 16.36 4.22 20.28
CA GLU A 476 16.64 3.78 21.66
C GLU A 476 16.18 2.33 21.90
N TYR A 477 16.68 1.41 21.09
CA TYR A 477 16.36 -0.02 21.17
C TYR A 477 17.45 -0.85 20.50
N GLU A 478 17.45 -2.16 20.73
CA GLU A 478 18.34 -3.09 20.02
C GLU A 478 17.56 -3.85 18.95
N MET A 479 16.46 -4.51 19.35
CA MET A 479 15.54 -5.18 18.42
C MET A 479 14.07 -4.83 18.71
N ILE A 480 13.31 -4.60 17.64
CA ILE A 480 11.86 -4.38 17.68
C ILE A 480 11.15 -5.24 16.63
N PRO A 481 9.88 -5.63 16.87
CA PRO A 481 9.03 -6.15 15.82
C PRO A 481 8.63 -5.05 14.83
N ASP A 482 8.65 -5.38 13.55
CA ASP A 482 8.07 -4.53 12.52
C ASP A 482 7.20 -5.34 11.55
N GLY A 483 6.49 -4.64 10.68
CA GLY A 483 5.79 -5.19 9.54
C GLY A 483 5.81 -4.27 8.34
N SER A 484 5.86 -4.86 7.14
CA SER A 484 5.95 -4.12 5.88
C SER A 484 4.92 -4.65 4.89
N SER A 485 4.21 -3.75 4.19
CA SER A 485 3.38 -4.16 3.06
C SER A 485 4.27 -4.59 1.90
N ALA A 486 4.20 -5.86 1.53
CA ALA A 486 4.97 -6.46 0.45
C ALA A 486 4.14 -6.47 -0.83
N ASN A 487 3.93 -5.27 -1.38
CA ASN A 487 2.99 -5.02 -2.47
C ASN A 487 3.55 -5.30 -3.87
N GLY A 488 4.87 -5.28 -4.02
CA GLY A 488 5.57 -5.42 -5.30
C GLY A 488 7.04 -5.08 -5.14
N ILE A 489 7.86 -5.40 -6.14
CA ILE A 489 9.32 -5.25 -6.05
C ILE A 489 9.70 -3.77 -5.99
N THR A 490 9.35 -2.99 -7.00
CA THR A 490 9.67 -1.55 -7.09
C THR A 490 9.09 -0.77 -5.90
N ALA A 491 7.86 -1.07 -5.49
CA ALA A 491 7.17 -0.43 -4.37
C ALA A 491 7.90 -0.61 -3.04
N MET A 492 8.55 -1.76 -2.81
CA MET A 492 9.34 -1.99 -1.59
C MET A 492 10.65 -1.19 -1.57
N TRP A 493 11.09 -0.66 -2.71
CA TRP A 493 12.30 0.14 -2.89
C TRP A 493 12.03 1.61 -3.18
N ALA A 494 10.80 2.09 -2.99
CA ALA A 494 10.47 3.51 -3.16
C ALA A 494 11.38 4.38 -2.27
N PRO A 495 11.95 5.50 -2.76
CA PRO A 495 12.83 6.36 -1.99
C PRO A 495 12.22 6.80 -0.64
N GLY A 496 10.97 7.26 -0.63
CA GLY A 496 10.30 7.66 0.62
C GLY A 496 10.14 6.52 1.64
N LEU A 497 10.08 5.27 1.18
CA LEU A 497 10.03 4.11 2.07
C LEU A 497 11.41 3.75 2.61
N VAL A 498 12.42 3.64 1.75
CA VAL A 498 13.75 3.13 2.16
C VAL A 498 14.62 4.24 2.75
N VAL A 499 14.69 5.38 2.08
CA VAL A 499 15.57 6.50 2.44
C VAL A 499 15.00 7.25 3.63
N ASP A 500 13.72 7.61 3.59
CA ASP A 500 13.16 8.51 4.61
C ASP A 500 12.65 7.74 5.82
N TRP A 501 11.84 6.69 5.60
CA TRP A 501 11.24 5.93 6.69
C TRP A 501 12.16 4.84 7.25
N LEU A 502 12.63 3.93 6.40
CA LEU A 502 13.27 2.71 6.88
C LEU A 502 14.66 2.95 7.45
N SER A 503 15.40 3.93 6.93
CA SER A 503 16.70 4.30 7.49
C SER A 503 16.58 4.96 8.86
N SER A 504 15.50 5.71 9.09
CA SER A 504 15.12 6.25 10.40
C SER A 504 14.67 5.13 11.32
N LEU A 505 13.91 4.16 10.81
CA LEU A 505 13.46 3.04 11.59
C LEU A 505 14.67 2.17 11.97
N ALA A 506 15.32 1.48 11.04
CA ALA A 506 16.43 0.58 11.33
C ALA A 506 17.77 1.28 11.60
N GLN A 507 17.82 2.61 11.62
CA GLN A 507 18.99 3.42 11.99
C GLN A 507 20.25 3.07 11.17
N PHE A 508 20.12 2.79 9.87
CA PHE A 508 21.26 2.46 9.00
C PHE A 508 21.76 3.67 8.20
N SER A 509 23.04 3.63 7.82
CA SER A 509 23.65 4.64 6.92
C SER A 509 23.33 4.35 5.46
N MET A 510 23.25 5.38 4.62
CA MET A 510 23.15 5.16 3.17
C MET A 510 24.44 4.63 2.55
N GLU A 511 25.59 4.98 3.13
CA GLU A 511 26.90 4.52 2.70
C GLU A 511 27.17 3.12 3.24
N GLN A 512 27.35 2.16 2.33
CA GLN A 512 27.40 0.74 2.65
C GLN A 512 28.51 0.06 1.85
N THR A 513 29.06 -1.02 2.41
CA THR A 513 30.12 -1.80 1.75
C THR A 513 29.67 -3.25 1.65
N ILE A 514 29.43 -3.72 0.42
CA ILE A 514 28.99 -5.09 0.14
C ILE A 514 30.16 -6.00 -0.28
N PRO A 515 30.17 -7.28 0.12
CA PRO A 515 31.18 -8.25 -0.33
C PRO A 515 30.95 -8.63 -1.80
N MET A 516 32.03 -8.91 -2.54
CA MET A 516 31.98 -9.27 -3.95
C MET A 516 32.72 -10.59 -4.24
N PRO A 517 32.25 -11.40 -5.21
CA PRO A 517 31.05 -11.18 -6.04
C PRO A 517 29.74 -11.37 -5.26
N ILE A 518 28.62 -10.91 -5.83
CA ILE A 518 27.28 -11.18 -5.30
C ILE A 518 27.10 -12.69 -5.13
N GLY A 519 26.55 -13.11 -3.99
CA GLY A 519 26.42 -14.52 -3.60
C GLY A 519 27.64 -15.09 -2.84
N ASP A 520 28.71 -14.32 -2.68
CA ASP A 520 29.86 -14.70 -1.85
C ASP A 520 29.97 -13.81 -0.61
N PRO A 521 29.44 -14.24 0.55
CA PRO A 521 29.46 -13.45 1.77
C PRO A 521 30.87 -13.24 2.36
N GLU A 522 31.87 -14.01 1.93
CA GLU A 522 33.26 -13.82 2.36
C GLU A 522 34.01 -12.79 1.48
N GLY A 523 33.42 -12.37 0.36
CA GLY A 523 33.99 -11.34 -0.50
C GLY A 523 35.32 -11.74 -1.12
N SER A 524 35.42 -12.94 -1.71
CA SER A 524 36.68 -13.46 -2.27
C SER A 524 37.31 -12.59 -3.35
N SER A 525 36.53 -11.71 -3.98
CA SER A 525 36.98 -10.72 -4.97
C SER A 525 37.06 -9.29 -4.42
N GLY A 526 36.95 -9.12 -3.10
CA GLY A 526 36.98 -7.83 -2.41
C GLY A 526 35.59 -7.33 -2.05
N THR A 527 35.43 -6.01 -2.01
CA THR A 527 34.19 -5.33 -1.64
C THR A 527 33.84 -4.24 -2.65
N LYS A 528 32.58 -3.83 -2.66
CA LYS A 528 32.09 -2.67 -3.40
C LYS A 528 31.43 -1.71 -2.40
N ASP A 529 31.81 -0.44 -2.46
CA ASP A 529 31.11 0.62 -1.75
C ASP A 529 29.90 1.06 -2.59
N ILE A 530 28.75 1.20 -1.93
CA ILE A 530 27.49 1.63 -2.53
C ILE A 530 26.85 2.69 -1.64
N ASN A 531 26.15 3.63 -2.26
CA ASN A 531 25.15 4.44 -1.57
C ASN A 531 23.76 3.91 -1.92
N VAL A 532 22.98 3.51 -0.91
CA VAL A 532 21.66 2.87 -1.08
C VAL A 532 20.69 3.77 -1.85
N ALA A 533 20.62 5.06 -1.51
CA ALA A 533 19.76 6.02 -2.18
C ALA A 533 20.18 6.23 -3.65
N GLU A 534 21.48 6.37 -3.90
CA GLU A 534 22.01 6.51 -5.27
C GLU A 534 21.79 5.24 -6.11
N HIS A 535 21.84 4.04 -5.50
CA HIS A 535 21.55 2.79 -6.21
C HIS A 535 20.06 2.67 -6.57
N ILE A 536 19.15 3.08 -5.68
CA ILE A 536 17.71 3.16 -6.00
C ILE A 536 17.51 4.15 -7.14
N GLN A 537 18.07 5.35 -7.06
CA GLN A 537 17.95 6.35 -8.12
C GLN A 537 18.57 5.88 -9.44
N SER A 538 19.73 5.24 -9.40
CA SER A 538 20.39 4.70 -10.60
C SER A 538 19.56 3.59 -11.24
N TRP A 539 18.95 2.72 -10.44
CA TRP A 539 18.00 1.73 -10.94
C TRP A 539 16.81 2.39 -11.64
N GLN A 540 16.21 3.41 -11.02
CA GLN A 540 15.03 4.08 -11.57
C GLN A 540 15.33 4.93 -12.82
N THR A 541 16.52 5.50 -12.91
CA THR A 541 16.94 6.33 -14.06
C THR A 541 17.42 5.51 -15.25
N THR A 542 18.07 4.37 -15.00
CA THR A 542 18.64 3.54 -16.08
C THR A 542 17.77 2.35 -16.46
N GLY A 543 16.92 1.86 -15.54
CA GLY A 543 16.23 0.58 -15.67
C GLY A 543 17.16 -0.63 -15.54
N ASP A 544 18.42 -0.45 -15.15
CA ASP A 544 19.40 -1.55 -15.03
C ASP A 544 19.18 -2.35 -13.75
N SER A 545 18.83 -3.62 -13.94
CA SER A 545 18.55 -4.61 -12.89
C SER A 545 19.74 -4.87 -11.97
N GLU A 546 20.98 -4.59 -12.40
CA GLU A 546 22.16 -4.83 -11.55
C GLU A 546 22.14 -3.98 -10.28
N TYR A 547 21.65 -2.75 -10.34
CA TYR A 547 21.50 -1.91 -9.14
C TYR A 547 20.51 -2.53 -8.14
N HIS A 548 19.40 -3.09 -8.62
CA HIS A 548 18.45 -3.80 -7.75
C HIS A 548 19.06 -5.07 -7.16
N LYS A 549 19.82 -5.83 -7.95
CA LYS A 549 20.51 -7.03 -7.47
C LYS A 549 21.52 -6.70 -6.36
N GLU A 550 22.28 -5.61 -6.51
CA GLU A 550 23.21 -5.13 -5.49
C GLU A 550 22.50 -4.63 -4.22
N LEU A 551 21.35 -3.97 -4.36
CA LEU A 551 20.49 -3.58 -3.24
C LEU A 551 19.96 -4.80 -2.48
N MET A 552 19.47 -5.82 -3.18
CA MET A 552 19.05 -7.09 -2.56
C MET A 552 20.22 -7.75 -1.83
N TRP A 553 21.42 -7.73 -2.43
CA TRP A 553 22.61 -8.30 -1.81
C TRP A 553 23.05 -7.50 -0.57
N TRP A 554 22.98 -6.17 -0.62
CA TRP A 554 23.18 -5.32 0.55
C TRP A 554 22.23 -5.70 1.69
N TRP A 555 20.94 -5.82 1.40
CA TRP A 555 19.92 -6.20 2.37
C TRP A 555 20.25 -7.53 3.04
N ASN A 556 20.61 -8.55 2.26
CA ASN A 556 21.00 -9.88 2.76
C ASN A 556 22.28 -9.86 3.61
N GLN A 557 23.24 -8.99 3.27
CA GLN A 557 24.55 -8.95 3.92
C GLN A 557 24.62 -7.99 5.11
N HIS A 558 23.74 -7.00 5.19
CA HIS A 558 23.70 -6.04 6.29
C HIS A 558 22.55 -6.31 7.24
N VAL A 559 21.49 -7.00 6.78
CA VAL A 559 20.33 -7.43 7.56
C VAL A 559 19.81 -6.32 8.47
N PRO A 560 19.45 -5.13 7.92
CA PRO A 560 18.81 -4.09 8.72
C PRO A 560 17.47 -4.59 9.27
N GLU A 561 16.79 -5.41 8.47
CA GLU A 561 15.65 -6.21 8.89
C GLU A 561 15.78 -7.64 8.35
N HIS A 562 15.01 -8.56 8.93
CA HIS A 562 14.98 -9.96 8.56
C HIS A 562 13.54 -10.48 8.43
N GLU A 563 13.21 -11.02 7.26
CA GLU A 563 11.90 -11.59 6.93
C GLU A 563 11.68 -12.97 7.60
N ASN A 564 10.64 -13.07 8.43
CA ASN A 564 10.36 -14.29 9.21
C ASN A 564 9.10 -15.01 8.76
N MET A 565 8.03 -14.25 8.63
CA MET A 565 6.70 -14.71 8.26
C MET A 565 6.07 -13.67 7.35
N TYR A 566 5.07 -14.07 6.60
CA TYR A 566 4.23 -13.17 5.83
C TYR A 566 2.76 -13.58 5.95
N GLU A 567 1.88 -12.61 5.79
CA GLU A 567 0.44 -12.82 5.79
C GLU A 567 -0.09 -12.45 4.40
N PRO A 568 -0.66 -13.41 3.64
CA PRO A 568 -1.34 -13.07 2.40
C PRO A 568 -2.52 -12.12 2.67
N ASP A 569 -2.71 -11.13 1.81
CA ASP A 569 -3.87 -10.21 1.86
C ASP A 569 -4.58 -10.19 0.52
N ALA A 570 -5.51 -11.14 0.38
CA ALA A 570 -6.34 -11.35 -0.79
C ALA A 570 -7.74 -10.76 -0.57
N GLY A 571 -8.38 -10.40 -1.68
CA GLY A 571 -9.82 -10.19 -1.71
C GLY A 571 -10.57 -11.51 -1.86
N ALA A 572 -11.88 -11.46 -1.60
CA ALA A 572 -12.78 -12.58 -1.85
C ALA A 572 -13.89 -12.18 -2.81
N PHE A 573 -14.30 -13.10 -3.67
CA PHE A 573 -15.30 -12.90 -4.72
C PHE A 573 -16.27 -14.08 -4.76
N ASN A 574 -17.57 -13.83 -4.80
CA ASN A 574 -18.60 -14.87 -4.82
C ASN A 574 -19.03 -15.14 -6.26
N THR A 575 -18.60 -16.27 -6.80
CA THR A 575 -18.85 -16.67 -8.20
C THR A 575 -20.25 -17.19 -8.49
N GLN A 576 -21.18 -17.16 -7.51
CA GLN A 576 -22.54 -17.68 -7.68
C GLN A 576 -23.25 -17.00 -8.84
N ASN A 577 -23.24 -15.66 -8.87
CA ASN A 577 -23.93 -14.87 -9.88
C ASN A 577 -22.99 -13.99 -10.71
N TRP A 578 -21.68 -14.11 -10.49
CA TRP A 578 -20.70 -13.17 -11.01
C TRP A 578 -19.47 -13.90 -11.54
N SER A 579 -18.85 -13.34 -12.56
CA SER A 579 -17.51 -13.73 -13.02
C SER A 579 -16.56 -12.54 -12.94
N LEU A 580 -15.30 -12.81 -12.61
CA LEU A 580 -14.20 -11.85 -12.69
C LEU A 580 -13.26 -12.32 -13.79
N ASN A 581 -13.31 -11.67 -14.95
CA ASN A 581 -12.58 -12.05 -16.17
C ASN A 581 -11.43 -11.08 -16.51
N ALA A 582 -11.16 -10.11 -15.64
CA ALA A 582 -10.08 -9.15 -15.81
C ALA A 582 -8.71 -9.85 -15.87
N ALA A 583 -7.77 -9.20 -16.55
CA ALA A 583 -6.44 -9.74 -16.75
C ALA A 583 -5.68 -9.92 -15.41
N PRO A 584 -4.78 -10.91 -15.27
CA PRO A 584 -4.07 -11.19 -14.02
C PRO A 584 -3.29 -9.99 -13.47
N GLU A 585 -2.71 -9.17 -14.32
CA GLU A 585 -2.03 -7.93 -13.93
C GLU A 585 -2.97 -6.96 -13.19
N ILE A 586 -4.28 -6.99 -13.46
CA ILE A 586 -5.29 -6.25 -12.72
C ILE A 586 -5.70 -7.02 -11.46
N THR A 587 -6.16 -8.27 -11.61
CA THR A 587 -6.79 -9.01 -10.51
C THR A 587 -5.82 -9.37 -9.41
N GLU A 588 -4.54 -9.56 -9.73
CA GLU A 588 -3.52 -9.96 -8.77
C GLU A 588 -2.71 -8.79 -8.23
N GLY A 589 -2.47 -7.75 -9.04
CA GLY A 589 -1.52 -6.69 -8.70
C GLY A 589 -2.11 -5.40 -8.17
N ILE A 590 -3.35 -5.06 -8.52
CA ILE A 590 -3.93 -3.76 -8.15
C ILE A 590 -4.71 -3.87 -6.83
N ASP A 591 -4.57 -2.89 -5.94
CA ASP A 591 -5.27 -2.89 -4.65
C ASP A 591 -6.79 -2.69 -4.79
N ASP A 592 -7.22 -1.85 -5.71
CA ASP A 592 -8.61 -1.60 -6.04
C ASP A 592 -9.04 -2.32 -7.34
N ALA A 593 -8.50 -3.53 -7.56
CA ALA A 593 -8.68 -4.32 -8.79
C ALA A 593 -10.12 -4.45 -9.28
N LEU A 594 -11.12 -4.53 -8.38
CA LEU A 594 -12.53 -4.64 -8.78
C LEU A 594 -13.07 -3.38 -9.46
N PHE A 595 -12.50 -2.20 -9.15
CA PHE A 595 -12.84 -0.94 -9.82
C PHE A 595 -12.09 -0.81 -11.14
N ILE A 596 -10.80 -1.19 -11.19
CA ILE A 596 -10.07 -1.20 -12.46
C ILE A 596 -10.64 -2.21 -13.45
N ALA A 597 -11.09 -3.38 -12.96
CA ALA A 597 -11.75 -4.38 -13.79
C ALA A 597 -12.99 -3.84 -14.51
N THR A 598 -13.70 -2.85 -13.96
CA THR A 598 -14.85 -2.24 -14.66
C THR A 598 -14.47 -1.19 -15.69
N LYS A 599 -13.19 -0.79 -15.76
CA LYS A 599 -12.72 0.35 -16.59
C LYS A 599 -12.02 -0.09 -17.87
N VAL A 600 -11.45 -1.29 -17.88
CA VAL A 600 -10.66 -1.79 -19.01
C VAL A 600 -11.01 -3.23 -19.33
N GLY A 601 -11.31 -3.50 -20.61
CA GLY A 601 -11.53 -4.85 -21.14
C GLY A 601 -12.69 -5.60 -20.48
N ASP A 602 -12.61 -6.93 -20.54
CA ASP A 602 -13.57 -7.83 -19.89
C ASP A 602 -13.30 -7.87 -18.38
N GLY A 603 -14.28 -7.43 -17.60
CA GLY A 603 -14.13 -7.20 -16.17
C GLY A 603 -14.98 -8.10 -15.29
N ILE A 604 -15.89 -7.46 -14.57
CA ILE A 604 -16.93 -8.10 -13.78
C ILE A 604 -18.15 -8.29 -14.67
N SER A 605 -18.77 -9.47 -14.64
CA SER A 605 -20.03 -9.72 -15.36
C SER A 605 -21.02 -10.50 -14.52
N TYR A 606 -22.29 -10.17 -14.64
CA TYR A 606 -23.41 -10.92 -14.09
C TYR A 606 -23.69 -12.17 -14.95
N THR A 607 -23.80 -13.32 -14.31
CA THR A 607 -24.03 -14.63 -14.95
C THR A 607 -25.41 -15.22 -14.64
N GLY A 608 -26.03 -14.81 -13.53
CA GLY A 608 -27.40 -15.19 -13.15
C GLY A 608 -27.63 -16.67 -12.81
N ASN A 609 -26.61 -17.39 -12.33
CA ASN A 609 -26.67 -18.82 -12.02
C ASN A 609 -27.31 -19.18 -10.68
#